data_AF-A0A1X2HZZ4-F1
#
_entry.id   AF-A0A1X2HZZ4-F1
#
_cell.length_a   1.000
_cell.length_b   1.000
_cell.length_c   1.000
_cell.angle_alpha   90.00
_cell.angle_beta   90.00
_cell.angle_gamma   90.00
#
_symmetry.space_group_name_H-M   'P 1'
#
loop_
_entity.id
_entity.type
_entity.pdbx_description
1 polymer ?
#
loop_
_entity_poly.entity_id
_entity_poly.type
_entity_poly.pdbx_seq_one_letter_code
_entity_poly.pdbx_strand_id
1 'polypeptide(L)'
;MTNDNQTERCFRELTYDNIQPQQQQQQQQQNIPFQIVLVDIEEASRYSIHCVEIPLEDASFVALSYRRGELDEAIVDTGLGYTISMTSFGMYDFYTLCKMILQEPDLKHIKYVWVDAICVNRSNYEQRKATLHHMSDIYEQATYILAVPDLHKRQLRNTSTANQKIMNKGNVFSDYIYYLMHENSEQLNRLDNQFLDNIKAPADRTLRQLLANYTTFLADGFTQCREKQDDDHDPPENALDLLCEIHQASSLPNPHESLDLLKNQTQKVEGEIGRDGGGGNESWLHYDKVASLFLEAPDRRWKNIGQSDKCWTHALIHRKTVIRQVMQFLADLIADWSTRVWVVSEYTIAKKKNNLKYWFMQLSNQTTKGLPFFTYDFTNPAFAGAIEMMPNYNLKDDSNPNPLHRLFHHTMSKQLHTQTFFEMMLRSKATKNEDRFYAILPLSKYVDKLKQVDGWKFKTLMSVKCKLFDIMDTRDKWNLLFLSAVIYFSNGVDVLPTFCPSKIVWEAAVLYVTDKKPCNLRLNGDDLGITLRQNHDLHLYYLQFTPKEYYAQLH
;
A
#
# COMPACT_ATOMS: atom_id res chain seq x y z
N MET A 1 -10.78 -1.58 36.48
CA MET A 1 -11.53 -2.44 35.55
C MET A 1 -12.24 -1.51 34.59
N THR A 2 -11.60 -1.28 33.45
CA THR A 2 -11.90 -0.23 32.47
C THR A 2 -12.99 -0.70 31.51
N ASN A 3 -14.04 0.13 31.37
CA ASN A 3 -15.11 -0.02 30.40
C ASN A 3 -14.68 0.61 29.07
N ASP A 4 -14.15 -0.19 28.15
CA ASP A 4 -13.83 0.22 26.77
C ASP A 4 -14.92 -0.25 25.80
N ASN A 5 -16.14 0.28 25.94
CA ASN A 5 -17.23 -0.05 25.00
C ASN A 5 -18.25 1.09 24.79
N GLN A 6 -17.79 2.35 24.76
CA GLN A 6 -18.65 3.51 24.46
C GLN A 6 -18.69 3.91 22.98
N THR A 7 -17.90 3.29 22.10
CA THR A 7 -17.82 3.69 20.68
C THR A 7 -18.94 3.11 19.81
N GLU A 8 -19.62 2.04 20.25
CA GLU A 8 -20.71 1.40 19.48
C GLU A 8 -22.09 2.07 19.66
N ARG A 9 -22.29 2.89 20.69
CA ARG A 9 -23.59 3.56 20.93
C ARG A 9 -23.78 4.87 20.16
N CYS A 10 -22.73 5.46 19.62
CA CYS A 10 -22.83 6.77 18.95
C CYS A 10 -23.49 6.71 17.55
N PHE A 11 -23.71 5.51 17.00
CA PHE A 11 -24.24 5.33 15.63
C PHE A 11 -25.75 5.00 15.56
N ARG A 12 -26.45 4.80 16.70
CA ARG A 12 -27.90 4.45 16.69
C ARG A 12 -28.85 5.48 17.30
N GLU A 13 -28.38 6.57 17.90
CA GLU A 13 -29.24 7.51 18.66
C GLU A 13 -29.35 8.94 18.10
N LEU A 14 -28.93 9.20 16.86
CA LEU A 14 -29.23 10.48 16.19
C LEU A 14 -30.52 10.39 15.36
N THR A 15 -31.64 10.15 16.04
CA THR A 15 -32.98 10.37 15.49
C THR A 15 -33.27 11.86 15.31
N TYR A 16 -33.90 12.14 14.18
CA TYR A 16 -34.02 13.41 13.49
C TYR A 16 -35.23 14.22 13.97
N ASP A 17 -34.99 15.40 14.55
CA ASP A 17 -36.00 16.45 14.64
C ASP A 17 -35.47 17.72 13.94
N ASN A 18 -36.31 18.31 13.08
CA ASN A 18 -36.13 19.55 12.30
C ASN A 18 -35.54 19.47 10.87
N ILE A 19 -36.24 18.82 9.93
CA ILE A 19 -36.40 19.30 8.54
C ILE A 19 -37.81 18.92 8.00
N GLN A 20 -38.79 19.84 8.02
CA GLN A 20 -40.06 19.78 7.26
C GLN A 20 -39.98 20.87 6.16
N PRO A 21 -40.30 20.65 4.87
CA PRO A 21 -41.29 19.71 4.32
C PRO A 21 -40.83 18.81 3.14
N GLN A 22 -39.58 18.87 2.67
CA GLN A 22 -39.11 18.00 1.57
C GLN A 22 -38.82 16.55 2.02
N GLN A 23 -38.58 16.33 3.32
CA GLN A 23 -38.45 14.98 3.88
C GLN A 23 -39.79 14.27 4.12
N GLN A 24 -40.92 14.98 4.15
CA GLN A 24 -42.23 14.31 4.34
C GLN A 24 -42.67 13.49 3.12
N GLN A 25 -42.22 13.84 1.90
CA GLN A 25 -42.40 12.97 0.73
C GLN A 25 -41.42 11.78 0.70
N GLN A 26 -40.24 11.89 1.30
CA GLN A 26 -39.29 10.77 1.43
C GLN A 26 -39.63 9.83 2.60
N GLN A 27 -40.22 10.33 3.69
CA GLN A 27 -40.65 9.50 4.82
C GLN A 27 -41.86 8.61 4.49
N GLN A 28 -42.73 9.01 3.55
CA GLN A 28 -43.80 8.12 3.07
C GLN A 28 -43.32 6.99 2.14
N GLN A 29 -42.07 7.03 1.66
CA GLN A 29 -41.43 5.93 0.92
C GLN A 29 -40.67 4.94 1.84
N GLN A 30 -40.66 5.14 3.16
CA GLN A 30 -39.88 4.32 4.12
C GLN A 30 -40.32 2.85 4.27
N ASN A 31 -41.38 2.41 3.59
CA ASN A 31 -41.78 1.00 3.60
C ASN A 31 -41.31 0.20 2.38
N ILE A 32 -40.63 0.81 1.40
CA ILE A 32 -40.05 0.07 0.28
C ILE A 32 -38.56 -0.13 0.57
N PRO A 33 -38.10 -1.37 0.79
CA PRO A 33 -36.68 -1.67 0.98
C PRO A 33 -35.87 -1.15 -0.21
N PHE A 34 -34.75 -0.49 0.07
CA PHE A 34 -33.84 -0.02 -0.97
C PHE A 34 -33.38 -1.20 -1.84
N GLN A 35 -33.69 -1.13 -3.14
CA GLN A 35 -33.29 -2.13 -4.11
C GLN A 35 -31.88 -1.82 -4.61
N ILE A 36 -30.98 -2.79 -4.49
CA ILE A 36 -29.62 -2.73 -5.03
C ILE A 36 -29.55 -3.52 -6.34
N VAL A 37 -28.86 -2.96 -7.33
CA VAL A 37 -28.51 -3.67 -8.56
C VAL A 37 -27.21 -4.43 -8.36
N LEU A 38 -27.18 -5.70 -8.74
CA LEU A 38 -26.01 -6.57 -8.60
C LEU A 38 -25.70 -7.30 -9.91
N VAL A 39 -24.44 -7.59 -10.18
CA VAL A 39 -24.01 -8.39 -11.33
C VAL A 39 -23.92 -9.86 -10.94
N ASP A 40 -24.50 -10.74 -11.76
CA ASP A 40 -24.33 -12.19 -11.63
C ASP A 40 -22.90 -12.60 -12.02
N ILE A 41 -22.18 -13.19 -11.06
CA ILE A 41 -20.77 -13.56 -11.23
C ILE A 41 -20.62 -14.73 -12.21
N GLU A 42 -21.56 -15.68 -12.21
CA GLU A 42 -21.51 -16.86 -13.07
C GLU A 42 -21.67 -16.46 -14.53
N GLU A 43 -22.66 -15.61 -14.83
CA GLU A 43 -22.87 -15.07 -16.18
C GLU A 43 -21.72 -14.17 -16.62
N ALA A 44 -21.21 -13.30 -15.73
CA ALA A 44 -20.04 -12.47 -16.01
C ALA A 44 -18.79 -13.30 -16.33
N SER A 45 -18.60 -14.44 -15.64
CA SER A 45 -17.48 -15.35 -15.93
C SER A 45 -17.55 -15.98 -17.34
N ARG A 46 -18.73 -15.98 -17.96
CA ARG A 46 -19.02 -16.42 -19.33
C ARG A 46 -19.04 -15.27 -20.35
N TYR A 47 -18.48 -14.11 -19.99
CA TYR A 47 -18.40 -12.91 -20.83
C TYR A 47 -19.76 -12.25 -21.11
N SER A 48 -20.75 -12.42 -20.23
CA SER A 48 -22.07 -11.80 -20.33
C SER A 48 -22.38 -10.99 -19.07
N ILE A 49 -22.84 -9.74 -19.21
CA ILE A 49 -23.29 -8.96 -18.05
C ILE A 49 -24.79 -9.17 -17.88
N HIS A 50 -25.16 -9.80 -16.76
CA HIS A 50 -26.54 -9.92 -16.34
C HIS A 50 -26.69 -9.28 -14.97
N CYS A 51 -27.56 -8.27 -14.87
CA CYS A 51 -27.83 -7.57 -13.61
C CYS A 51 -29.18 -7.99 -13.04
N VAL A 52 -29.27 -8.03 -11.71
CA VAL A 52 -30.49 -8.31 -10.95
C VAL A 52 -30.75 -7.20 -9.93
N GLU A 53 -32.02 -6.92 -9.63
CA GLU A 53 -32.44 -6.03 -8.54
C GLU A 53 -32.91 -6.87 -7.35
N ILE A 54 -32.31 -6.63 -6.18
CA ILE A 54 -32.60 -7.36 -4.94
C ILE A 54 -32.70 -6.34 -3.79
N PRO A 55 -33.57 -6.54 -2.77
CA PRO A 55 -33.51 -5.76 -1.54
C PRO A 55 -32.13 -5.85 -0.89
N LEU A 56 -31.55 -4.72 -0.48
CA LEU A 56 -30.20 -4.69 0.10
C LEU A 56 -30.05 -5.61 1.33
N GLU A 57 -31.09 -5.72 2.15
CA GLU A 57 -31.11 -6.51 3.39
C GLU A 57 -31.04 -8.02 3.13
N ASP A 58 -31.49 -8.48 1.96
CA ASP A 58 -31.55 -9.90 1.60
C ASP A 58 -30.35 -10.37 0.75
N ALA A 59 -29.45 -9.45 0.40
CA ALA A 59 -28.40 -9.69 -0.57
C ALA A 59 -27.09 -10.18 0.07
N SER A 60 -26.56 -11.32 -0.41
CA SER A 60 -25.16 -11.72 -0.18
C SER A 60 -24.33 -11.46 -1.43
N PHE A 61 -23.35 -10.57 -1.32
CA PHE A 61 -22.55 -10.10 -2.44
C PHE A 61 -21.15 -9.65 -2.01
N VAL A 62 -20.24 -9.59 -2.99
CA VAL A 62 -18.92 -8.96 -2.86
C VAL A 62 -19.00 -7.54 -3.41
N ALA A 63 -18.55 -6.53 -2.66
CA ALA A 63 -18.41 -5.17 -3.17
C ALA A 63 -16.98 -4.93 -3.69
N LEU A 64 -16.83 -4.45 -4.92
CA LEU A 64 -15.53 -4.15 -5.49
C LEU A 64 -15.06 -2.74 -5.13
N SER A 65 -13.87 -2.67 -4.54
CA SER A 65 -13.11 -1.43 -4.42
C SER A 65 -12.00 -1.43 -5.46
N TYR A 66 -11.92 -0.41 -6.33
CA TYR A 66 -10.95 -0.41 -7.41
C TYR A 66 -10.51 1.00 -7.80
N ARG A 67 -9.42 1.06 -8.56
CA ARG A 67 -8.93 2.30 -9.14
C ARG A 67 -9.66 2.59 -10.46
N ARG A 68 -10.46 3.66 -10.50
CA ARG A 68 -11.06 4.12 -11.77
C ARG A 68 -9.97 4.54 -12.76
N GLY A 69 -9.93 3.84 -13.88
CA GLY A 69 -9.15 4.17 -15.06
C GLY A 69 -9.89 5.06 -16.06
N GLU A 70 -9.17 5.36 -17.14
CA GLU A 70 -9.62 6.12 -18.32
C GLU A 70 -9.33 5.26 -19.55
N LEU A 71 -10.27 4.36 -19.86
CA LEU A 71 -10.23 3.50 -21.04
C LEU A 71 -11.25 3.98 -22.08
N ASP A 72 -11.09 3.47 -23.30
CA ASP A 72 -12.08 3.62 -24.36
C ASP A 72 -13.44 3.12 -23.89
N GLU A 73 -14.48 3.85 -24.27
CA GLU A 73 -15.86 3.56 -23.88
C GLU A 73 -16.33 2.21 -24.43
N ALA A 74 -16.80 1.34 -23.54
CA ALA A 74 -17.51 0.13 -23.88
C ALA A 74 -18.97 0.23 -23.44
N ILE A 75 -19.90 0.03 -24.37
CA ILE A 75 -21.34 0.02 -24.07
C ILE A 75 -21.74 -1.40 -23.67
N VAL A 76 -22.43 -1.52 -22.55
CA VAL A 76 -22.92 -2.80 -22.03
C VAL A 76 -24.41 -2.66 -21.71
N ASP A 77 -25.21 -3.61 -22.19
CA ASP A 77 -26.60 -3.74 -21.77
C ASP A 77 -26.65 -4.51 -20.45
N THR A 78 -27.40 -3.99 -19.47
CA THR A 78 -27.54 -4.61 -18.14
C THR A 78 -28.68 -5.63 -18.09
N GLY A 79 -29.57 -5.63 -19.08
CA GLY A 79 -30.80 -6.42 -19.06
C GLY A 79 -31.92 -5.82 -18.18
N LEU A 80 -31.66 -4.71 -17.49
CA LEU A 80 -32.62 -4.01 -16.62
C LEU A 80 -33.22 -2.76 -17.31
N GLY A 81 -33.13 -2.68 -18.63
CA GLY A 81 -33.67 -1.56 -19.41
C GLY A 81 -32.79 -0.31 -19.42
N TYR A 82 -31.53 -0.40 -18.96
CA TYR A 82 -30.54 0.66 -19.16
C TYR A 82 -29.20 0.10 -19.64
N THR A 83 -28.53 0.88 -20.48
CA THR A 83 -27.16 0.61 -20.93
C THR A 83 -26.17 1.43 -20.12
N ILE A 84 -25.00 0.86 -19.86
CA ILE A 84 -23.89 1.56 -19.21
C ILE A 84 -22.77 1.87 -20.21
N SER A 85 -22.14 3.01 -19.99
CA SER A 85 -20.91 3.43 -20.64
C SER A 85 -19.73 3.13 -19.69
N MET A 86 -19.00 2.06 -19.98
CA MET A 86 -17.87 1.60 -19.18
C MET A 86 -16.58 2.22 -19.68
N THR A 87 -15.96 3.05 -18.84
CA THR A 87 -14.64 3.67 -19.08
C THR A 87 -13.65 3.39 -17.94
N SER A 88 -14.14 2.82 -16.84
CA SER A 88 -13.40 2.66 -15.59
C SER A 88 -12.34 1.54 -15.65
N PHE A 89 -12.67 0.42 -16.30
CA PHE A 89 -11.80 -0.76 -16.42
C PHE A 89 -12.18 -1.57 -17.65
N GLY A 90 -11.32 -2.49 -18.06
CA GLY A 90 -11.58 -3.34 -19.23
C GLY A 90 -12.56 -4.45 -18.87
N MET A 91 -13.60 -4.66 -19.70
CA MET A 91 -14.58 -5.74 -19.47
C MET A 91 -13.91 -7.12 -19.37
N TYR A 92 -12.88 -7.37 -20.18
CA TYR A 92 -12.12 -8.62 -20.10
C TYR A 92 -11.44 -8.83 -18.74
N ASP A 93 -10.90 -7.77 -18.13
CA ASP A 93 -10.28 -7.84 -16.80
C ASP A 93 -11.36 -8.14 -15.74
N PHE A 94 -12.55 -7.52 -15.85
CA PHE A 94 -13.70 -7.79 -14.97
C PHE A 94 -14.26 -9.22 -15.10
N TYR A 95 -14.41 -9.74 -16.32
CA TYR A 95 -14.82 -11.13 -16.56
C TYR A 95 -13.80 -12.12 -15.99
N THR A 96 -12.51 -11.82 -16.15
CA THR A 96 -11.43 -12.61 -15.56
C THR A 96 -11.52 -12.60 -14.03
N LEU A 97 -11.77 -11.44 -13.42
CA LEU A 97 -11.97 -11.32 -11.97
C LEU A 97 -13.17 -12.17 -11.50
N CYS A 98 -14.31 -12.10 -12.19
CA CYS A 98 -15.50 -12.90 -11.85
C CYS A 98 -15.19 -14.41 -11.89
N LYS A 99 -14.47 -14.87 -12.92
CA LYS A 99 -14.01 -16.25 -13.02
C LYS A 99 -13.09 -16.66 -11.86
N MET A 100 -12.28 -15.74 -11.35
CA MET A 100 -11.44 -15.99 -10.17
C MET A 100 -12.26 -16.02 -8.89
N ILE A 101 -13.24 -15.15 -8.72
CA ILE A 101 -14.16 -15.16 -7.56
C ILE A 101 -14.86 -16.52 -7.44
N LEU A 102 -15.32 -17.12 -8.55
CA LEU A 102 -15.93 -18.46 -8.55
C LEU A 102 -15.00 -19.59 -8.13
N GLN A 103 -13.68 -19.38 -8.19
CA GLN A 103 -12.66 -20.37 -7.84
C GLN A 103 -12.04 -20.10 -6.48
N GLU A 104 -12.25 -18.91 -5.93
CA GLU A 104 -11.73 -18.49 -4.64
C GLU A 104 -12.48 -19.25 -3.53
N PRO A 105 -11.77 -19.93 -2.61
CA PRO A 105 -12.42 -20.83 -1.64
C PRO A 105 -13.50 -20.20 -0.76
N ASP A 106 -13.31 -18.93 -0.36
CA ASP A 106 -14.17 -18.18 0.54
C ASP A 106 -15.30 -17.44 -0.22
N LEU A 107 -15.15 -17.18 -1.51
CA LEU A 107 -16.09 -16.38 -2.30
C LEU A 107 -16.89 -17.21 -3.31
N LYS A 108 -16.50 -18.45 -3.62
CA LYS A 108 -17.17 -19.32 -4.61
C LYS A 108 -18.67 -19.55 -4.37
N HIS A 109 -19.15 -19.32 -3.14
CA HIS A 109 -20.56 -19.49 -2.77
C HIS A 109 -21.38 -18.20 -2.93
N ILE A 110 -20.72 -17.05 -3.12
CA ILE A 110 -21.36 -15.76 -3.33
C ILE A 110 -21.69 -15.64 -4.82
N LYS A 111 -22.97 -15.35 -5.12
CA LYS A 111 -23.48 -15.31 -6.50
C LYS A 111 -23.29 -13.96 -7.18
N TYR A 112 -23.20 -12.91 -6.38
CA TYR A 112 -23.36 -11.54 -6.84
C TYR A 112 -22.16 -10.66 -6.50
N VAL A 113 -21.84 -9.75 -7.42
CA VAL A 113 -20.84 -8.73 -7.22
C VAL A 113 -21.45 -7.35 -7.45
N TRP A 114 -21.16 -6.42 -6.55
CA TRP A 114 -21.50 -5.01 -6.70
C TRP A 114 -20.28 -4.24 -7.19
N VAL A 115 -20.46 -3.46 -8.25
CA VAL A 115 -19.44 -2.54 -8.78
C VAL A 115 -20.13 -1.28 -9.28
N ASP A 116 -19.75 -0.14 -8.71
CA ASP A 116 -20.40 1.17 -8.94
C ASP A 116 -20.51 1.55 -10.43
N ALA A 117 -19.54 1.15 -11.25
CA ALA A 117 -19.51 1.45 -12.67
C ALA A 117 -20.57 0.69 -13.49
N ILE A 118 -21.11 -0.42 -12.98
CA ILE A 118 -22.16 -1.24 -13.63
C ILE A 118 -23.49 -1.08 -12.91
N CYS A 119 -23.47 -1.20 -11.59
CA CYS A 119 -24.65 -1.27 -10.73
C CYS A 119 -25.33 0.09 -10.52
N VAL A 120 -24.66 1.20 -10.78
CA VAL A 120 -25.26 2.54 -10.65
C VAL A 120 -25.78 3.00 -12.01
N ASN A 121 -27.10 3.14 -12.15
CA ASN A 121 -27.69 3.70 -13.35
C ASN A 121 -27.32 5.18 -13.51
N ARG A 122 -26.27 5.45 -14.30
CA ARG A 122 -25.76 6.82 -14.51
C ARG A 122 -26.68 7.70 -15.34
N SER A 123 -27.58 7.11 -16.13
CA SER A 123 -28.53 7.80 -17.00
C SER A 123 -29.73 8.37 -16.24
N ASN A 124 -30.10 7.74 -15.11
CA ASN A 124 -31.19 8.20 -14.24
C ASN A 124 -30.62 8.99 -13.06
N TYR A 125 -30.85 10.31 -13.05
CA TYR A 125 -30.33 11.21 -12.03
C TYR A 125 -30.81 10.84 -10.62
N GLU A 126 -32.09 10.53 -10.45
CA GLU A 126 -32.69 10.23 -9.14
C GLU A 126 -32.19 8.89 -8.59
N GLN A 127 -32.15 7.84 -9.43
CA GLN A 127 -31.64 6.53 -9.03
C GLN A 127 -30.16 6.59 -8.69
N ARG A 128 -29.36 7.31 -9.48
CA ARG A 128 -27.94 7.57 -9.18
C ARG A 128 -27.78 8.27 -7.85
N LYS A 129 -28.54 9.34 -7.61
CA LYS A 129 -28.47 10.12 -6.37
C LYS A 129 -28.86 9.25 -5.16
N ALA A 130 -29.95 8.49 -5.25
CA ALA A 130 -30.38 7.57 -4.22
C ALA A 130 -29.30 6.52 -3.90
N THR A 131 -28.71 5.90 -4.93
CA THR A 131 -27.65 4.90 -4.74
C THR A 131 -26.40 5.51 -4.10
N LEU A 132 -26.02 6.73 -4.49
CA LEU A 132 -24.90 7.45 -3.88
C LEU A 132 -25.14 7.78 -2.41
N HIS A 133 -26.38 8.08 -2.01
CA HIS A 133 -26.74 8.27 -0.61
C HIS A 133 -26.63 6.98 0.22
N HIS A 134 -26.88 5.82 -0.40
CA HIS A 134 -26.77 4.51 0.23
C HIS A 134 -25.43 3.81 0.03
N MET A 135 -24.43 4.46 -0.57
CA MET A 135 -23.17 3.81 -0.93
C MET A 135 -22.44 3.24 0.30
N SER A 136 -22.45 3.96 1.42
CA SER A 136 -21.91 3.46 2.69
C SER A 136 -22.66 2.21 3.17
N ASP A 137 -24.00 2.23 3.10
CA ASP A 137 -24.84 1.09 3.51
C ASP A 137 -24.58 -0.13 2.62
N ILE A 138 -24.36 0.07 1.32
CA ILE A 138 -24.03 -1.00 0.38
C ILE A 138 -22.71 -1.68 0.78
N TYR A 139 -21.65 -0.91 0.99
CA TYR A 139 -20.37 -1.46 1.45
C TYR A 139 -20.47 -2.05 2.86
N GLU A 140 -21.29 -1.45 3.72
CA GLU A 140 -21.57 -1.96 5.06
C GLU A 140 -22.43 -3.22 5.04
N GLN A 141 -23.15 -3.57 3.97
CA GLN A 141 -23.88 -4.85 3.89
C GLN A 141 -23.13 -5.92 3.09
N ALA A 142 -22.12 -5.53 2.32
CA ALA A 142 -21.29 -6.48 1.57
C ALA A 142 -20.68 -7.56 2.48
N THR A 143 -20.68 -8.82 2.00
CA THR A 143 -20.07 -9.95 2.71
C THR A 143 -18.55 -9.75 2.79
N TYR A 144 -17.95 -9.35 1.67
CA TYR A 144 -16.55 -8.94 1.59
C TYR A 144 -16.43 -7.67 0.75
N ILE A 145 -15.46 -6.83 1.11
CA ILE A 145 -14.96 -5.77 0.25
C ILE A 145 -13.71 -6.31 -0.43
N LEU A 146 -13.74 -6.40 -1.76
CA LEU A 146 -12.63 -6.90 -2.56
C LEU A 146 -11.92 -5.74 -3.26
N ALA A 147 -10.74 -5.39 -2.76
CA ALA A 147 -9.86 -4.41 -3.36
C ALA A 147 -9.13 -5.00 -4.58
N VAL A 148 -9.27 -4.36 -5.74
CA VAL A 148 -8.57 -4.74 -6.98
C VAL A 148 -7.86 -3.50 -7.56
N PRO A 149 -6.67 -3.13 -7.01
CA PRO A 149 -5.98 -1.89 -7.34
C PRO A 149 -5.60 -1.71 -8.82
N ASP A 150 -5.50 -2.81 -9.55
CA ASP A 150 -5.14 -2.86 -10.97
C ASP A 150 -6.25 -3.44 -11.87
N LEU A 151 -7.52 -3.31 -11.48
CA LEU A 151 -8.65 -3.76 -12.32
C LEU A 151 -8.64 -3.10 -13.71
N HIS A 152 -8.08 -1.90 -13.84
CA HIS A 152 -7.79 -1.19 -15.10
C HIS A 152 -6.41 -1.56 -15.68
N LYS A 153 -6.00 -2.83 -15.56
CA LYS A 153 -4.70 -3.39 -15.99
C LYS A 153 -4.33 -2.98 -17.41
N ARG A 154 -5.28 -3.01 -18.35
CA ARG A 154 -5.06 -2.58 -19.74
C ARG A 154 -4.59 -1.13 -19.84
N GLN A 155 -5.15 -0.22 -19.04
CA GLN A 155 -4.73 1.18 -19.04
C GLN A 155 -3.32 1.31 -18.46
N LEU A 156 -3.05 0.67 -17.32
CA LEU A 156 -1.72 0.70 -16.68
C LEU A 156 -0.62 0.28 -17.65
N ARG A 157 -0.88 -0.76 -18.44
CA ARG A 157 0.00 -1.27 -19.49
C ARG A 157 0.22 -0.24 -20.61
N ASN A 158 -0.84 0.49 -21.00
CA ASN A 158 -0.79 1.46 -22.09
C ASN A 158 -0.21 2.82 -21.69
N THR A 159 -0.29 3.20 -20.41
CA THR A 159 0.21 4.49 -19.92
C THR A 159 1.73 4.64 -20.07
N SER A 160 2.50 3.56 -19.95
CA SER A 160 3.96 3.62 -20.05
C SER A 160 4.56 2.29 -20.50
N THR A 161 5.56 2.37 -21.39
CA THR A 161 6.36 1.21 -21.82
C THR A 161 7.10 0.55 -20.67
N ALA A 162 7.43 1.30 -19.62
CA ALA A 162 8.02 0.75 -18.39
C ALA A 162 7.03 -0.17 -17.66
N ASN A 163 5.79 0.28 -17.47
CA ASN A 163 4.73 -0.54 -16.85
C ASN A 163 4.48 -1.80 -17.66
N GLN A 164 4.39 -1.69 -18.99
CA GLN A 164 4.24 -2.86 -19.85
C GLN A 164 5.39 -3.87 -19.66
N LYS A 165 6.64 -3.40 -19.61
CA LYS A 165 7.81 -4.27 -19.38
C LYS A 165 7.74 -4.94 -18.00
N ILE A 166 7.42 -4.19 -16.94
CA ILE A 166 7.29 -4.73 -15.58
C ILE A 166 6.18 -5.80 -15.53
N MET A 167 5.00 -5.50 -16.05
CA MET A 167 3.87 -6.44 -16.09
C MET A 167 4.18 -7.70 -16.91
N ASN A 168 4.78 -7.55 -18.09
CA ASN A 168 5.15 -8.70 -18.92
C ASN A 168 6.17 -9.61 -18.23
N LYS A 169 7.18 -9.02 -17.58
CA LYS A 169 8.19 -9.79 -16.83
C LYS A 169 7.61 -10.38 -15.54
N GLY A 170 6.72 -9.67 -14.86
CA GLY A 170 6.05 -10.13 -13.64
C GLY A 170 5.12 -11.32 -13.84
N ASN A 171 4.53 -11.47 -15.03
CA ASN A 171 3.73 -12.65 -15.37
C ASN A 171 4.53 -13.96 -15.23
N VAL A 172 5.84 -13.93 -15.47
CA VAL A 172 6.73 -15.10 -15.37
C VAL A 172 6.93 -15.54 -13.91
N PHE A 173 6.82 -14.62 -12.97
CA PHE A 173 7.08 -14.85 -11.54
C PHE A 173 5.83 -14.67 -10.67
N SER A 174 4.63 -14.72 -11.24
CA SER A 174 3.40 -14.35 -10.52
C SER A 174 3.06 -15.31 -9.37
N ASP A 175 3.36 -16.60 -9.52
CA ASP A 175 3.25 -17.58 -8.44
C ASP A 175 4.26 -17.30 -7.31
N TYR A 176 5.51 -17.01 -7.66
CA TYR A 176 6.54 -16.65 -6.69
C TYR A 176 6.17 -15.37 -5.94
N ILE A 177 5.70 -14.34 -6.64
CA ILE A 177 5.22 -13.09 -6.03
C ILE A 177 4.02 -13.34 -5.12
N TYR A 178 3.07 -14.18 -5.54
CA TYR A 178 1.94 -14.56 -4.71
C TYR A 178 2.39 -15.19 -3.39
N TYR A 179 3.26 -16.21 -3.45
CA TYR A 179 3.76 -16.87 -2.24
C TYR A 179 4.69 -15.98 -1.42
N LEU A 180 5.38 -15.02 -2.05
CA LEU A 180 6.21 -14.02 -1.38
C LEU A 180 5.35 -13.08 -0.54
N MET A 181 4.23 -12.61 -1.08
CA MET A 181 3.26 -11.78 -0.35
C MET A 181 2.55 -12.56 0.76
N HIS A 182 2.34 -13.87 0.58
CA HIS A 182 1.79 -14.77 1.61
C HIS A 182 2.81 -15.28 2.63
N GLU A 183 4.09 -14.94 2.48
CA GLU A 183 5.18 -15.44 3.34
C GLU A 183 5.25 -16.98 3.42
N ASN A 184 4.86 -17.68 2.34
CA ASN A 184 4.89 -19.14 2.30
C ASN A 184 6.30 -19.65 1.94
N SER A 185 7.17 -19.73 2.94
CA SER A 185 8.58 -20.12 2.79
C SER A 185 8.77 -21.48 2.13
N GLU A 186 7.91 -22.47 2.41
CA GLU A 186 7.97 -23.80 1.80
C GLU A 186 7.78 -23.72 0.27
N GLN A 187 6.74 -23.03 -0.18
CA GLN A 187 6.45 -22.86 -1.61
C GLN A 187 7.52 -22.03 -2.31
N LEU A 188 8.04 -20.99 -1.65
CA LEU A 188 9.13 -20.17 -2.18
C LEU A 188 10.41 -20.99 -2.36
N ASN A 189 10.80 -21.80 -1.37
CA ASN A 189 11.96 -22.69 -1.47
C ASN A 189 11.80 -23.73 -2.58
N ARG A 190 10.60 -24.26 -2.77
CA ARG A 190 10.30 -25.17 -3.89
C ARG A 190 10.50 -24.47 -5.24
N LEU A 191 9.95 -23.26 -5.40
CA LEU A 191 10.07 -22.47 -6.63
C LEU A 191 11.52 -22.01 -6.88
N ASP A 192 12.29 -21.73 -5.83
CA ASP A 192 13.71 -21.41 -5.94
C ASP A 192 14.51 -22.59 -6.50
N ASN A 193 14.30 -23.79 -5.97
CA ASN A 193 14.96 -25.00 -6.48
C ASN A 193 14.57 -25.26 -7.95
N GLN A 194 13.28 -25.18 -8.28
CA GLN A 194 12.82 -25.33 -9.65
C GLN A 194 13.43 -24.29 -10.59
N PHE A 195 13.53 -23.03 -10.14
CA PHE A 195 14.16 -21.96 -10.91
C PHE A 195 15.64 -22.25 -11.15
N LEU A 196 16.38 -22.66 -10.11
CA LEU A 196 17.80 -23.02 -10.21
C LEU A 196 18.02 -24.18 -11.19
N ASP A 197 17.14 -25.19 -11.18
CA ASP A 197 17.17 -26.29 -12.15
C ASP A 197 16.94 -25.80 -13.58
N ASN A 198 15.96 -24.93 -13.79
CA ASN A 198 15.60 -24.38 -15.11
C ASN A 198 16.74 -23.57 -15.73
N ILE A 199 17.48 -22.81 -14.93
CA ILE A 199 18.64 -22.03 -15.39
C ILE A 199 19.93 -22.85 -15.44
N LYS A 200 19.86 -24.16 -15.15
CA LYS A 200 20.99 -25.09 -15.08
C LYS A 200 22.07 -24.63 -14.09
N ALA A 201 21.67 -24.01 -12.97
CA ALA A 201 22.59 -23.72 -11.88
C ALA A 201 23.12 -25.05 -11.30
N PRO A 202 24.38 -25.11 -10.83
CA PRO A 202 24.96 -26.34 -10.31
C PRO A 202 24.04 -27.04 -9.30
N ALA A 203 23.90 -28.36 -9.44
CA ALA A 203 23.06 -29.19 -8.57
C ALA A 203 23.71 -29.43 -7.19
N ASP A 204 24.90 -28.86 -6.95
CA ASP A 204 25.61 -28.95 -5.68
C ASP A 204 24.76 -28.39 -4.54
N ARG A 205 24.46 -29.25 -3.56
CA ARG A 205 23.59 -28.92 -2.44
C ARG A 205 24.18 -27.79 -1.60
N THR A 206 25.49 -27.80 -1.39
CA THR A 206 26.19 -26.81 -0.56
C THR A 206 26.10 -25.43 -1.19
N LEU A 207 26.41 -25.30 -2.48
CA LEU A 207 26.29 -24.04 -3.20
C LEU A 207 24.85 -23.49 -3.13
N ARG A 208 23.83 -24.32 -3.36
CA ARG A 208 22.43 -23.86 -3.30
C ARG A 208 22.02 -23.39 -1.91
N GLN A 209 22.50 -24.06 -0.86
CA GLN A 209 22.29 -23.61 0.53
C GLN A 209 23.02 -22.29 0.81
N LEU A 210 24.24 -22.12 0.31
CA LEU A 210 24.97 -20.87 0.45
C LEU A 210 24.28 -19.73 -0.31
N LEU A 211 23.78 -19.98 -1.51
CA LEU A 211 22.99 -19.01 -2.27
C LEU A 211 21.73 -18.59 -1.51
N ALA A 212 21.00 -19.54 -0.93
CA ALA A 212 19.80 -19.23 -0.14
C ALA A 212 20.14 -18.39 1.09
N ASN A 213 21.11 -18.85 1.90
CA ASN A 213 21.38 -18.27 3.20
C ASN A 213 22.14 -16.94 3.13
N TYR A 214 23.05 -16.77 2.16
CA TYR A 214 24.00 -15.65 2.12
C TYR A 214 23.76 -14.65 1.00
N THR A 215 22.84 -14.91 0.06
CA THR A 215 22.53 -13.93 -1.01
C THR A 215 21.14 -13.35 -0.90
N THR A 216 20.85 -12.34 -1.72
CA THR A 216 19.53 -11.70 -1.80
C THR A 216 18.72 -12.12 -3.04
N PHE A 217 19.12 -13.22 -3.70
CA PHE A 217 18.53 -13.65 -4.98
C PHE A 217 17.39 -14.68 -4.82
N LEU A 218 17.24 -15.27 -3.64
CA LEU A 218 16.28 -16.34 -3.32
C LEU A 218 15.36 -15.92 -2.15
N ALA A 219 14.48 -16.81 -1.72
CA ALA A 219 13.39 -16.55 -0.77
C ALA A 219 13.84 -15.88 0.51
N ASP A 220 14.90 -16.39 1.13
CA ASP A 220 15.46 -15.82 2.37
C ASP A 220 15.91 -14.37 2.17
N GLY A 221 16.48 -14.05 1.02
CA GLY A 221 16.85 -12.69 0.63
C GLY A 221 15.69 -11.72 0.51
N PHE A 222 14.49 -12.22 0.20
CA PHE A 222 13.28 -11.41 0.09
C PHE A 222 12.44 -11.41 1.37
N THR A 223 12.76 -12.27 2.35
CA THR A 223 11.94 -12.51 3.55
C THR A 223 12.62 -12.23 4.88
N GLN A 224 13.94 -12.39 4.99
CA GLN A 224 14.64 -12.23 6.25
C GLN A 224 15.29 -10.85 6.34
N CYS A 225 14.96 -10.10 7.41
CA CYS A 225 15.74 -8.91 7.75
C CYS A 225 17.14 -9.38 8.12
N ARG A 226 18.13 -9.01 7.31
CA ARG A 226 19.51 -9.11 7.74
C ARG A 226 19.76 -7.94 8.65
N GLU A 227 20.11 -8.24 9.91
CA GLU A 227 20.73 -7.25 10.76
C GLU A 227 21.89 -6.67 9.96
N LYS A 228 21.95 -5.34 9.88
CA LYS A 228 23.03 -4.64 9.19
C LYS A 228 24.34 -5.07 9.84
N GLN A 229 24.96 -6.14 9.32
CA GLN A 229 26.37 -6.38 9.57
C GLN A 229 27.06 -5.19 8.93
N ASP A 230 27.60 -4.34 9.80
CA ASP A 230 28.23 -3.03 9.61
C ASP A 230 28.32 -2.52 8.16
N ASP A 231 27.82 -1.29 7.93
CA ASP A 231 27.63 -0.57 6.66
C ASP A 231 28.89 -0.48 5.72
N ASP A 232 30.01 -1.13 6.06
CA ASP A 232 31.27 -1.18 5.30
C ASP A 232 31.44 -2.45 4.43
N HIS A 233 30.52 -3.42 4.46
CA HIS A 233 30.67 -4.63 3.65
C HIS A 233 30.09 -4.53 2.24
N ASP A 234 30.90 -5.02 1.29
CA ASP A 234 30.72 -5.07 -0.15
C ASP A 234 29.29 -5.44 -0.62
N PRO A 235 28.86 -4.92 -1.78
CA PRO A 235 27.53 -5.17 -2.31
C PRO A 235 27.26 -6.68 -2.46
N PRO A 236 26.00 -7.14 -2.24
CA PRO A 236 25.61 -8.55 -2.29
C PRO A 236 25.88 -9.26 -3.63
N GLU A 237 26.22 -8.50 -4.66
CA GLU A 237 26.69 -9.00 -5.97
C GLU A 237 28.09 -9.62 -5.87
N ASN A 238 28.97 -9.05 -5.05
CA ASN A 238 30.31 -9.60 -4.77
C ASN A 238 30.22 -10.95 -4.07
N ALA A 239 29.20 -11.15 -3.21
CA ALA A 239 28.95 -12.43 -2.56
C ALA A 239 28.60 -13.54 -3.57
N LEU A 240 27.87 -13.24 -4.65
CA LEU A 240 27.54 -14.24 -5.67
C LEU A 240 28.77 -14.69 -6.44
N ASP A 241 29.61 -13.75 -6.87
CA ASP A 241 30.85 -14.06 -7.56
C ASP A 241 31.80 -14.87 -6.66
N LEU A 242 31.92 -14.48 -5.39
CA LEU A 242 32.71 -15.18 -4.39
C LEU A 242 32.21 -16.62 -4.17
N LEU A 243 30.90 -16.84 -4.04
CA LEU A 243 30.34 -18.19 -3.91
C LEU A 243 30.61 -19.05 -5.15
N CYS A 244 30.60 -18.45 -6.35
CA CYS A 244 30.97 -19.13 -7.58
C CYS A 244 32.45 -19.53 -7.57
N GLU A 245 33.34 -18.64 -7.13
CA GLU A 245 34.78 -18.90 -7.02
C GLU A 245 35.08 -20.02 -6.02
N ILE A 246 34.45 -19.98 -4.84
CA ILE A 246 34.57 -21.03 -3.82
C ILE A 246 34.13 -22.38 -4.40
N HIS A 247 33.00 -22.41 -5.11
CA HIS A 247 32.49 -23.64 -5.72
C HIS A 247 33.42 -24.18 -6.82
N GLN A 248 33.92 -23.30 -7.71
CA GLN A 248 34.87 -23.67 -8.76
C GLN A 248 36.18 -24.21 -8.17
N ALA A 249 36.72 -23.56 -7.14
CA ALA A 249 37.92 -24.00 -6.43
C ALA A 249 37.71 -25.37 -5.76
N SER A 250 36.53 -25.61 -5.18
CA SER A 250 36.18 -26.90 -4.56
C SER A 250 35.98 -28.04 -5.55
N SER A 251 35.69 -27.73 -6.83
CA SER A 251 35.42 -28.71 -7.88
C SER A 251 36.68 -29.16 -8.63
N LEU A 252 37.85 -28.57 -8.33
CA LEU A 252 39.11 -28.95 -8.97
C LEU A 252 39.62 -30.32 -8.46
N PRO A 253 40.27 -31.15 -9.30
CA PRO A 253 40.72 -32.51 -8.95
C PRO A 253 41.72 -32.58 -7.78
N ASN A 254 42.44 -31.49 -7.51
CA ASN A 254 43.36 -31.32 -6.38
C ASN A 254 42.83 -30.21 -5.45
N PRO A 255 41.78 -30.48 -4.66
CA PRO A 255 41.19 -29.45 -3.79
C PRO A 255 42.19 -28.95 -2.74
N HIS A 256 43.16 -29.78 -2.32
CA HIS A 256 44.18 -29.41 -1.33
C HIS A 256 45.15 -28.32 -1.80
N GLU A 257 45.72 -28.41 -3.01
CA GLU A 257 46.65 -27.37 -3.50
C GLU A 257 45.95 -26.02 -3.72
N SER A 258 44.71 -26.04 -4.22
CA SER A 258 43.94 -24.82 -4.47
C SER A 258 43.40 -24.19 -3.18
N LEU A 259 42.99 -25.00 -2.20
CA LEU A 259 42.64 -24.50 -0.86
C LEU A 259 43.86 -23.95 -0.11
N ASP A 260 45.03 -24.57 -0.28
CA ASP A 260 46.27 -24.11 0.37
C ASP A 260 46.79 -22.83 -0.29
N LEU A 261 46.61 -22.62 -1.60
CA LEU A 261 46.82 -21.33 -2.27
C LEU A 261 45.90 -20.23 -1.73
N LEU A 262 44.61 -20.54 -1.56
CA LEU A 262 43.62 -19.65 -0.94
C LEU A 262 43.94 -19.33 0.53
N LYS A 263 44.36 -20.33 1.32
CA LYS A 263 44.85 -20.14 2.69
C LYS A 263 46.15 -19.33 2.77
N ASN A 264 47.07 -19.53 1.83
CA ASN A 264 48.36 -18.84 1.80
C ASN A 264 48.24 -17.38 1.34
N GLN A 265 47.23 -17.05 0.52
CA GLN A 265 46.88 -15.66 0.19
C GLN A 265 46.25 -14.93 1.37
N THR A 266 45.49 -15.63 2.21
CA THR A 266 44.78 -15.06 3.37
C THR A 266 45.64 -14.97 4.62
N GLN A 267 46.56 -15.92 4.86
CA GLN A 267 47.55 -15.85 5.96
C GLN A 267 48.61 -14.73 5.80
N LYS A 268 48.75 -14.12 4.62
CA LYS A 268 49.67 -12.99 4.42
C LYS A 268 49.17 -11.67 5.00
N VAL A 269 47.90 -11.58 5.39
CA VAL A 269 47.28 -10.35 5.93
C VAL A 269 47.22 -10.39 7.47
N GLU A 270 47.24 -11.58 8.09
CA GLU A 270 47.11 -11.75 9.55
C GLU A 270 48.44 -11.65 10.33
N GLY A 271 49.53 -11.27 9.66
CA GLY A 271 50.84 -11.13 10.27
C GLY A 271 51.00 -9.92 11.19
N GLU A 272 50.04 -9.59 12.08
CA GLU A 272 50.29 -8.63 13.18
C GLU A 272 49.30 -8.64 14.37
N ILE A 273 48.29 -9.52 14.43
CA ILE A 273 47.35 -9.55 15.57
C ILE A 273 47.57 -10.81 16.41
N GLY A 274 47.96 -10.59 17.67
CA GLY A 274 48.46 -11.58 18.62
C GLY A 274 47.50 -12.74 18.90
N ARG A 275 48.10 -13.94 18.97
CA ARG A 275 47.46 -15.19 19.36
C ARG A 275 47.10 -15.16 20.84
N ASP A 276 45.85 -15.43 21.17
CA ASP A 276 45.52 -16.06 22.45
C ASP A 276 44.56 -17.23 22.23
N GLY A 277 44.87 -18.36 22.86
CA GLY A 277 44.38 -19.68 22.50
C GLY A 277 43.03 -20.02 23.11
N GLY A 278 42.10 -20.49 22.27
CA GLY A 278 40.86 -21.11 22.73
C GLY A 278 40.32 -22.07 21.67
N GLY A 279 40.49 -23.37 21.89
CA GLY A 279 39.94 -24.42 21.03
C GLY A 279 38.44 -24.56 21.20
N GLY A 280 37.70 -24.50 20.10
CA GLY A 280 36.25 -24.71 20.09
C GLY A 280 35.68 -25.00 18.70
N ASN A 281 35.24 -26.25 18.51
CA ASN A 281 34.22 -26.76 17.59
C ASN A 281 34.24 -26.38 16.08
N GLU A 282 34.60 -27.39 15.27
CA GLU A 282 34.56 -27.47 13.80
C GLU A 282 33.14 -27.54 13.18
N SER A 283 32.24 -26.63 13.55
CA SER A 283 30.93 -26.47 12.86
C SER A 283 30.73 -25.07 12.28
N TRP A 284 31.80 -24.28 12.20
CA TRP A 284 31.84 -23.03 11.47
C TRP A 284 32.55 -23.30 10.16
N LEU A 285 31.80 -23.54 9.09
CA LEU A 285 32.31 -23.35 7.74
C LEU A 285 32.79 -21.90 7.67
N HIS A 286 34.11 -21.76 7.84
CA HIS A 286 34.88 -20.55 8.08
C HIS A 286 34.28 -19.26 7.52
N TYR A 287 33.55 -18.54 8.37
CA TYR A 287 33.27 -17.13 8.15
C TYR A 287 34.57 -16.36 7.88
N ASP A 288 35.66 -16.70 8.58
CA ASP A 288 36.99 -16.09 8.39
C ASP A 288 37.64 -16.39 7.03
N LYS A 289 37.35 -17.52 6.37
CA LYS A 289 37.83 -17.80 5.01
C LYS A 289 37.04 -17.02 3.97
N VAL A 290 35.75 -16.87 4.19
CA VAL A 290 34.89 -16.06 3.33
C VAL A 290 35.25 -14.57 3.52
N ALA A 291 35.46 -14.13 4.76
CA ALA A 291 35.86 -12.76 5.14
C ALA A 291 37.26 -12.38 4.65
N SER A 292 38.23 -13.29 4.72
CA SER A 292 39.59 -13.04 4.22
C SER A 292 39.65 -12.98 2.69
N LEU A 293 38.69 -13.60 1.99
CA LEU A 293 38.47 -13.36 0.56
C LEU A 293 37.87 -11.98 0.28
N PHE A 294 37.03 -11.40 1.15
CA PHE A 294 36.51 -10.05 0.96
C PHE A 294 37.59 -8.93 1.00
N LEU A 295 38.82 -9.23 1.44
CA LEU A 295 39.90 -8.24 1.59
C LEU A 295 40.83 -8.12 0.36
N GLU A 296 40.69 -8.96 -0.67
CA GLU A 296 41.50 -8.83 -1.90
C GLU A 296 40.94 -7.79 -2.88
N ALA A 297 41.81 -6.95 -3.45
CA ALA A 297 41.45 -5.88 -4.38
C ALA A 297 40.72 -6.43 -5.63
N PRO A 298 39.54 -5.87 -5.98
CA PRO A 298 38.66 -6.38 -7.04
C PRO A 298 39.41 -6.65 -8.35
N ASP A 299 40.26 -5.72 -8.78
CA ASP A 299 40.89 -5.68 -10.10
C ASP A 299 41.77 -6.90 -10.45
N ARG A 300 42.27 -7.62 -9.44
CA ARG A 300 43.07 -8.86 -9.65
C ARG A 300 42.19 -10.10 -9.84
N ARG A 301 40.96 -10.08 -9.32
CA ARG A 301 39.99 -11.20 -9.37
C ARG A 301 39.43 -11.44 -10.77
N TRP A 302 39.19 -10.36 -11.53
CA TRP A 302 38.53 -10.42 -12.86
C TRP A 302 39.40 -11.01 -13.98
N LYS A 303 40.73 -11.05 -13.85
CA LYS A 303 41.62 -11.51 -14.92
C LYS A 303 41.76 -13.03 -15.02
N ASN A 304 41.39 -13.78 -13.98
CA ASN A 304 41.65 -15.23 -13.89
C ASN A 304 40.42 -16.12 -14.13
N ILE A 305 39.22 -15.54 -14.14
CA ILE A 305 37.98 -16.31 -14.29
C ILE A 305 37.56 -16.24 -15.76
N GLY A 306 37.70 -17.37 -16.46
CA GLY A 306 37.26 -17.50 -17.85
C GLY A 306 35.81 -17.03 -18.03
N GLN A 307 35.59 -16.12 -18.97
CA GLN A 307 34.30 -15.46 -19.25
C GLN A 307 33.14 -16.40 -19.65
N SER A 308 33.34 -17.72 -19.72
CA SER A 308 32.50 -18.58 -20.56
C SER A 308 31.32 -19.32 -19.90
N ASP A 309 30.98 -19.16 -18.62
CA ASP A 309 29.85 -19.92 -18.04
C ASP A 309 29.01 -19.24 -16.92
N LYS A 310 28.97 -17.89 -16.89
CA LYS A 310 28.17 -17.13 -15.90
C LYS A 310 26.69 -16.93 -16.31
N CYS A 311 26.12 -17.73 -17.20
CA CYS A 311 24.74 -17.49 -17.68
C CYS A 311 23.68 -17.61 -16.56
N TRP A 312 23.86 -18.55 -15.63
CA TRP A 312 22.91 -18.75 -14.53
C TRP A 312 22.98 -17.64 -13.46
N THR A 313 24.15 -17.05 -13.21
CA THR A 313 24.27 -15.91 -12.27
C THR A 313 23.55 -14.67 -12.80
N HIS A 314 23.67 -14.39 -14.10
CA HIS A 314 22.91 -13.31 -14.75
C HIS A 314 21.39 -13.55 -14.66
N ALA A 315 20.94 -14.80 -14.77
CA ALA A 315 19.55 -15.15 -14.62
C ALA A 315 19.03 -14.91 -13.17
N LEU A 316 19.85 -15.19 -12.15
CA LEU A 316 19.54 -14.87 -10.75
C LEU A 316 19.43 -13.37 -10.51
N ILE A 317 20.40 -12.59 -10.99
CA ILE A 317 20.38 -11.13 -10.91
C ILE A 317 19.13 -10.58 -11.60
N HIS A 318 18.86 -11.01 -12.84
CA HIS A 318 17.69 -10.59 -13.59
C HIS A 318 16.38 -10.93 -12.85
N ARG A 319 16.26 -12.15 -12.30
CA ARG A 319 15.10 -12.57 -11.50
C ARG A 319 14.90 -11.66 -10.29
N LYS A 320 15.94 -11.40 -9.51
CA LYS A 320 15.88 -10.49 -8.35
C LYS A 320 15.40 -9.11 -8.75
N THR A 321 15.99 -8.52 -9.79
CA THR A 321 15.60 -7.19 -10.29
C THR A 321 14.14 -7.17 -10.71
N VAL A 322 13.66 -8.18 -11.42
CA VAL A 322 12.25 -8.25 -11.86
C VAL A 322 11.31 -8.38 -10.65
N ILE A 323 11.59 -9.27 -9.71
CA ILE A 323 10.74 -9.45 -8.52
C ILE A 323 10.69 -8.15 -7.71
N ARG A 324 11.84 -7.48 -7.49
CA ARG A 324 11.90 -6.15 -6.84
C ARG A 324 11.01 -5.13 -7.54
N GLN A 325 11.16 -5.00 -8.87
CA GLN A 325 10.38 -4.04 -9.66
C GLN A 325 8.87 -4.32 -9.62
N VAL A 326 8.47 -5.60 -9.65
CA VAL A 326 7.06 -5.95 -9.59
C VAL A 326 6.49 -5.72 -8.20
N MET A 327 7.18 -6.15 -7.14
CA MET A 327 6.76 -5.87 -5.76
C MET A 327 6.62 -4.37 -5.50
N GLN A 328 7.56 -3.57 -6.03
CA GLN A 328 7.48 -2.13 -5.98
C GLN A 328 6.24 -1.59 -6.67
N PHE A 329 6.01 -2.05 -7.89
CA PHE A 329 4.86 -1.64 -8.68
C PHE A 329 3.54 -1.97 -7.98
N LEU A 330 3.42 -3.15 -7.34
CA LEU A 330 2.24 -3.51 -6.56
C LEU A 330 2.05 -2.63 -5.31
N ALA A 331 3.14 -2.29 -4.61
CA ALA A 331 3.10 -1.37 -3.47
C ALA A 331 2.66 0.05 -3.90
N ASP A 332 3.17 0.54 -5.03
CA ASP A 332 2.78 1.83 -5.61
C ASP A 332 1.29 1.84 -6.01
N LEU A 333 0.77 0.71 -6.52
CA LEU A 333 -0.65 0.54 -6.83
C LEU A 333 -1.52 0.61 -5.58
N ILE A 334 -1.10 -0.01 -4.46
CA ILE A 334 -1.81 0.11 -3.18
C ILE A 334 -1.84 1.56 -2.73
N ALA A 335 -0.70 2.25 -2.75
CA ALA A 335 -0.63 3.65 -2.35
C ALA A 335 -1.49 4.57 -3.25
N ASP A 336 -1.55 4.30 -4.55
CA ASP A 336 -2.42 5.08 -5.44
C ASP A 336 -3.91 4.77 -5.22
N TRP A 337 -4.28 3.51 -5.05
CA TRP A 337 -5.65 3.08 -4.81
C TRP A 337 -6.17 3.62 -3.47
N SER A 338 -5.44 3.41 -2.37
CA SER A 338 -5.83 3.81 -1.02
C SER A 338 -5.94 5.32 -0.83
N THR A 339 -5.26 6.11 -1.65
CA THR A 339 -5.34 7.58 -1.58
C THR A 339 -6.57 8.13 -2.31
N ARG A 340 -7.38 7.32 -2.98
CA ARG A 340 -8.61 7.84 -3.60
C ARG A 340 -9.68 8.09 -2.55
N VAL A 341 -10.37 9.22 -2.69
CA VAL A 341 -11.28 9.72 -1.66
C VAL A 341 -12.39 8.74 -1.27
N TRP A 342 -13.00 8.08 -2.25
CA TRP A 342 -14.07 7.10 -1.99
C TRP A 342 -13.50 5.80 -1.42
N VAL A 343 -12.32 5.37 -1.88
CA VAL A 343 -11.61 4.19 -1.37
C VAL A 343 -11.30 4.32 0.12
N VAL A 344 -11.03 5.53 0.62
CA VAL A 344 -10.86 5.80 2.06
C VAL A 344 -12.07 5.34 2.88
N SER A 345 -13.28 5.64 2.41
CA SER A 345 -14.50 5.19 3.08
C SER A 345 -14.66 3.66 3.02
N GLU A 346 -14.33 3.05 1.88
CA GLU A 346 -14.48 1.62 1.63
C GLU A 346 -13.59 0.77 2.53
N TYR A 347 -12.28 1.06 2.61
CA TYR A 347 -11.40 0.29 3.50
C TYR A 347 -11.67 0.60 4.98
N THR A 348 -12.20 1.77 5.31
CA THR A 348 -12.57 2.08 6.70
C THR A 348 -13.82 1.32 7.14
N ILE A 349 -14.79 1.13 6.24
CA ILE A 349 -15.93 0.24 6.47
C ILE A 349 -15.43 -1.21 6.61
N ALA A 350 -14.52 -1.64 5.71
CA ALA A 350 -13.91 -2.97 5.79
C ALA A 350 -13.14 -3.18 7.11
N LYS A 351 -12.48 -2.14 7.63
CA LYS A 351 -11.75 -2.15 8.90
C LYS A 351 -12.67 -2.44 10.08
N LYS A 352 -13.89 -1.89 10.10
CA LYS A 352 -14.87 -2.15 11.17
C LYS A 352 -15.31 -3.61 11.19
N LYS A 353 -15.44 -4.24 10.03
CA LYS A 353 -15.89 -5.64 9.87
C LYS A 353 -14.77 -6.67 9.78
N ASN A 354 -13.53 -6.21 9.63
CA ASN A 354 -12.37 -7.02 9.32
C ASN A 354 -12.56 -7.97 8.11
N ASN A 355 -13.21 -7.48 7.04
CA ASN A 355 -13.60 -8.29 5.88
C ASN A 355 -12.99 -7.79 4.55
N LEU A 356 -11.83 -7.13 4.61
CA LEU A 356 -11.11 -6.70 3.41
C LEU A 356 -10.31 -7.86 2.80
N LYS A 357 -10.65 -8.21 1.56
CA LYS A 357 -9.81 -9.02 0.69
C LYS A 357 -9.19 -8.13 -0.38
N TYR A 358 -8.05 -8.54 -0.92
CA TYR A 358 -7.42 -7.85 -2.05
C TYR A 358 -6.84 -8.81 -3.07
N TRP A 359 -6.82 -8.38 -4.33
CA TRP A 359 -6.27 -9.13 -5.44
C TRP A 359 -5.63 -8.21 -6.48
N PHE A 360 -4.64 -8.74 -7.20
CA PHE A 360 -4.04 -8.05 -8.34
C PHE A 360 -4.27 -8.84 -9.62
N MET A 361 -4.92 -8.22 -10.62
CA MET A 361 -5.11 -8.78 -11.95
C MET A 361 -3.77 -9.13 -12.62
N GLN A 362 -2.68 -8.46 -12.23
CA GLN A 362 -1.32 -8.78 -12.63
C GLN A 362 -0.88 -10.20 -12.21
N LEU A 363 -1.39 -10.73 -11.09
CA LEU A 363 -1.05 -12.06 -10.59
C LEU A 363 -1.98 -13.16 -11.11
N SER A 364 -2.97 -12.79 -11.92
CA SER A 364 -3.97 -13.72 -12.47
C SER A 364 -3.37 -14.53 -13.61
N ASN A 365 -2.97 -15.77 -13.33
CA ASN A 365 -2.44 -16.69 -14.33
C ASN A 365 -2.98 -18.12 -14.08
N GLN A 366 -2.52 -19.09 -14.85
CA GLN A 366 -2.98 -20.47 -14.71
C GLN A 366 -2.50 -21.15 -13.41
N THR A 367 -1.35 -20.74 -12.86
CA THR A 367 -0.76 -21.33 -11.65
C THR A 367 -1.37 -20.77 -10.37
N THR A 368 -1.93 -19.55 -10.40
CA THR A 368 -2.65 -18.93 -9.28
C THR A 368 -4.15 -19.23 -9.29
N LYS A 369 -4.61 -20.02 -10.25
CA LYS A 369 -6.01 -20.42 -10.38
C LYS A 369 -6.48 -21.22 -9.16
N GLY A 370 -7.52 -20.74 -8.48
CA GLY A 370 -8.09 -21.39 -7.29
C GLY A 370 -7.31 -21.14 -5.99
N LEU A 371 -6.25 -20.33 -6.04
CA LEU A 371 -5.61 -19.83 -4.83
C LEU A 371 -6.53 -18.80 -4.15
N PRO A 372 -6.54 -18.73 -2.81
CA PRO A 372 -7.33 -17.73 -2.10
C PRO A 372 -6.83 -16.31 -2.40
N PHE A 373 -7.75 -15.36 -2.38
CA PHE A 373 -7.38 -13.95 -2.39
C PHE A 373 -6.69 -13.60 -1.08
N PHE A 374 -5.86 -12.57 -1.12
CA PHE A 374 -5.19 -12.10 0.09
C PHE A 374 -6.23 -11.49 1.02
N THR A 375 -6.14 -11.81 2.31
CA THR A 375 -6.98 -11.22 3.36
C THR A 375 -6.13 -10.22 4.14
N TYR A 376 -6.65 -9.00 4.34
CA TYR A 376 -6.00 -8.01 5.18
C TYR A 376 -6.68 -7.97 6.55
N ASP A 377 -6.00 -8.49 7.57
CA ASP A 377 -6.51 -8.52 8.94
C ASP A 377 -6.11 -7.24 9.69
N PHE A 378 -7.08 -6.34 9.90
CA PHE A 378 -6.89 -5.09 10.63
C PHE A 378 -6.61 -5.28 12.12
N THR A 379 -6.84 -6.48 12.66
CA THR A 379 -6.62 -6.82 14.06
C THR A 379 -5.28 -7.49 14.32
N ASN A 380 -4.56 -7.87 13.27
CA ASN A 380 -3.27 -8.55 13.42
C ASN A 380 -2.19 -7.58 13.96
N PRO A 381 -1.63 -7.84 15.17
CA PRO A 381 -0.67 -6.96 15.81
C PRO A 381 0.66 -6.87 15.04
N ALA A 382 0.98 -7.84 14.18
CA ALA A 382 2.18 -7.79 13.34
C ALA A 382 2.20 -6.55 12.46
N PHE A 383 1.02 -6.06 12.01
CA PHE A 383 0.94 -4.84 11.21
C PHE A 383 1.21 -3.59 12.03
N ALA A 384 0.73 -3.52 13.28
CA ALA A 384 1.00 -2.39 14.17
C ALA A 384 2.50 -2.29 14.51
N GLY A 385 3.13 -3.41 14.86
CA GLY A 385 4.57 -3.46 15.17
C GLY A 385 5.46 -3.13 13.97
N ALA A 386 5.08 -3.56 12.76
CA ALA A 386 5.83 -3.27 11.52
C ALA A 386 5.85 -1.77 11.16
N ILE A 387 4.90 -0.98 11.65
CA ILE A 387 4.85 0.47 11.43
C ILE A 387 5.82 1.18 12.38
N GLU A 388 5.84 0.81 13.66
CA GLU A 388 6.64 1.49 14.68
C GLU A 388 8.15 1.27 14.51
N MET A 389 8.55 0.11 13.98
CA MET A 389 9.95 -0.30 13.92
C MET A 389 10.67 0.07 12.63
N MET A 390 9.98 0.50 11.57
CA MET A 390 10.63 0.86 10.31
C MET A 390 10.81 2.38 10.21
N PRO A 391 12.06 2.89 10.20
CA PRO A 391 12.34 4.24 9.73
C PRO A 391 11.70 4.45 8.35
N ASN A 392 11.29 5.69 8.06
CA ASN A 392 10.76 6.08 6.74
C ASN A 392 11.86 5.92 5.66
N TYR A 393 12.17 4.69 5.28
CA TYR A 393 13.14 4.40 4.24
C TYR A 393 12.51 4.58 2.88
N ASN A 394 13.22 5.29 2.01
CA ASN A 394 12.82 5.36 0.62
C ASN A 394 13.08 4.01 -0.03
N LEU A 395 12.04 3.56 -0.66
CA LEU A 395 11.92 2.26 -1.26
C LEU A 395 12.64 2.19 -2.63
N LYS A 396 12.97 3.36 -3.19
CA LYS A 396 13.82 3.46 -4.39
C LYS A 396 15.30 3.21 -4.11
N ASP A 397 15.69 3.05 -2.85
CA ASP A 397 17.08 2.81 -2.50
C ASP A 397 17.41 1.33 -2.69
N ASP A 398 18.27 1.03 -3.67
CA ASP A 398 18.74 -0.34 -3.91
C ASP A 398 19.54 -0.91 -2.73
N SER A 399 20.08 -0.03 -1.87
CA SER A 399 20.77 -0.41 -0.63
C SER A 399 19.84 -0.72 0.54
N ASN A 400 18.52 -0.61 0.37
CA ASN A 400 17.58 -0.86 1.46
C ASN A 400 17.69 -2.33 1.94
N PRO A 401 18.13 -2.56 3.20
CA PRO A 401 18.32 -3.92 3.74
C PRO A 401 16.99 -4.59 4.08
N ASN A 402 15.87 -3.85 4.02
CA ASN A 402 14.58 -4.39 4.38
C ASN A 402 14.09 -5.39 3.31
N PRO A 403 13.57 -6.55 3.75
CA PRO A 403 12.97 -7.53 2.86
C PRO A 403 11.81 -6.94 2.07
N LEU A 404 11.70 -7.28 0.79
CA LEU A 404 10.69 -6.74 -0.11
C LEU A 404 9.26 -6.95 0.38
N HIS A 405 8.95 -8.14 0.90
CA HIS A 405 7.59 -8.43 1.37
C HIS A 405 7.23 -7.58 2.61
N ARG A 406 8.17 -7.36 3.54
CA ARG A 406 7.95 -6.51 4.73
C ARG A 406 7.64 -5.10 4.31
N LEU A 407 8.34 -4.61 3.31
CA LEU A 407 8.16 -3.28 2.78
C LEU A 407 6.77 -3.15 2.10
N PHE A 408 6.34 -4.15 1.32
CA PHE A 408 5.00 -4.18 0.74
C PHE A 408 3.94 -4.13 1.84
N HIS A 409 4.07 -4.99 2.86
CA HIS A 409 3.15 -5.02 4.00
C HIS A 409 3.20 -3.73 4.82
N HIS A 410 4.37 -3.13 5.02
CA HIS A 410 4.52 -1.82 5.66
C HIS A 410 3.76 -0.75 4.87
N THR A 411 3.88 -0.76 3.54
CA THR A 411 3.12 0.16 2.67
C THR A 411 1.63 -0.07 2.84
N MET A 412 1.17 -1.32 2.79
CA MET A 412 -0.24 -1.69 2.99
C MET A 412 -0.75 -1.17 4.36
N SER A 413 -0.03 -1.46 5.43
CA SER A 413 -0.37 -1.04 6.79
C SER A 413 -0.38 0.48 6.96
N LYS A 414 0.62 1.17 6.41
CA LYS A 414 0.69 2.62 6.42
C LYS A 414 -0.49 3.25 5.70
N GLN A 415 -0.89 2.65 4.57
CA GLN A 415 -1.99 3.16 3.76
C GLN A 415 -3.37 2.84 4.34
N LEU A 416 -3.56 1.70 5.00
CA LEU A 416 -4.89 1.26 5.44
C LEU A 416 -5.15 1.42 6.94
N HIS A 417 -4.10 1.44 7.76
CA HIS A 417 -4.25 1.44 9.22
C HIS A 417 -3.93 2.80 9.84
N THR A 418 -2.90 3.51 9.37
CA THR A 418 -2.32 4.66 10.10
C THR A 418 -2.68 6.03 9.57
N GLN A 419 -3.45 6.12 8.49
CA GLN A 419 -3.77 7.42 7.91
C GLN A 419 -4.52 8.29 8.91
N THR A 420 -3.95 9.46 9.20
CA THR A 420 -4.59 10.48 10.02
C THR A 420 -5.76 11.13 9.27
N PHE A 421 -6.65 11.80 10.00
CA PHE A 421 -7.72 12.62 9.42
C PHE A 421 -7.16 13.63 8.38
N PHE A 422 -6.02 14.26 8.67
CA PHE A 422 -5.40 15.21 7.75
C PHE A 422 -4.85 14.55 6.49
N GLU A 423 -4.21 13.38 6.61
CA GLU A 423 -3.74 12.64 5.44
C GLU A 423 -4.91 12.26 4.55
N MET A 424 -5.96 11.65 5.12
CA MET A 424 -7.16 11.30 4.37
C MET A 424 -7.75 12.55 3.69
N MET A 425 -7.92 13.65 4.43
CA MET A 425 -8.59 14.85 3.91
C MET A 425 -7.76 15.60 2.87
N LEU A 426 -6.45 15.78 3.09
CA LEU A 426 -5.61 16.67 2.30
C LEU A 426 -4.72 15.95 1.28
N ARG A 427 -4.39 14.67 1.51
CA ARG A 427 -3.58 13.86 0.58
C ARG A 427 -4.43 13.08 -0.41
N SER A 428 -5.71 12.84 -0.11
CA SER A 428 -6.54 12.04 -1.01
C SER A 428 -6.66 12.63 -2.41
N LYS A 429 -6.93 11.80 -3.41
CA LYS A 429 -7.22 12.17 -4.78
C LYS A 429 -8.73 12.17 -4.95
N ALA A 430 -9.29 13.34 -5.22
CA ALA A 430 -10.72 13.56 -5.39
C ALA A 430 -10.95 14.34 -6.68
N THR A 431 -11.97 13.93 -7.46
CA THR A 431 -12.37 14.69 -8.67
C THR A 431 -12.98 16.02 -8.26
N LYS A 432 -13.79 16.03 -7.19
CA LYS A 432 -14.31 17.24 -6.57
C LYS A 432 -13.81 17.36 -5.14
N ASN A 433 -13.56 18.58 -4.69
CA ASN A 433 -13.01 18.78 -3.35
C ASN A 433 -14.07 18.53 -2.26
N GLU A 434 -15.36 18.72 -2.55
CA GLU A 434 -16.45 18.34 -1.63
C GLU A 434 -16.50 16.84 -1.33
N ASP A 435 -16.11 15.97 -2.28
CA ASP A 435 -16.13 14.51 -2.10
C ASP A 435 -15.27 14.08 -0.90
N ARG A 436 -14.21 14.85 -0.59
CA ARG A 436 -13.36 14.63 0.59
C ARG A 436 -14.16 14.70 1.88
N PHE A 437 -15.05 15.68 1.98
CA PHE A 437 -15.87 15.84 3.17
C PHE A 437 -16.95 14.77 3.27
N TYR A 438 -17.61 14.43 2.16
CA TYR A 438 -18.61 13.34 2.17
C TYR A 438 -18.00 11.99 2.55
N ALA A 439 -16.80 11.67 2.07
CA ALA A 439 -16.16 10.39 2.37
C ALA A 439 -15.52 10.34 3.75
N ILE A 440 -14.97 11.45 4.26
CA ILE A 440 -14.06 11.42 5.42
C ILE A 440 -14.69 11.99 6.68
N LEU A 441 -15.61 12.97 6.60
CA LEU A 441 -16.29 13.47 7.79
C LEU A 441 -17.06 12.38 8.56
N PRO A 442 -17.77 11.42 7.91
CA PRO A 442 -18.43 10.32 8.59
C PRO A 442 -17.50 9.43 9.43
N LEU A 443 -16.20 9.47 9.14
CA LEU A 443 -15.16 8.69 9.80
C LEU A 443 -14.46 9.45 10.93
N SER A 444 -14.85 10.70 11.18
CA SER A 444 -14.19 11.59 12.14
C SER A 444 -15.15 12.13 13.19
N LYS A 445 -14.61 12.80 14.21
CA LYS A 445 -15.40 13.51 15.24
C LYS A 445 -16.20 14.70 14.70
N TYR A 446 -16.02 15.06 13.43
CA TYR A 446 -16.68 16.20 12.76
C TYR A 446 -17.86 15.77 11.87
N VAL A 447 -18.43 14.58 12.10
CA VAL A 447 -19.56 14.03 11.35
C VAL A 447 -20.80 14.94 11.37
N ASP A 448 -20.99 15.70 12.45
CA ASP A 448 -22.10 16.66 12.59
C ASP A 448 -22.07 17.78 11.53
N LYS A 449 -20.90 18.05 10.96
CA LYS A 449 -20.72 19.07 9.92
C LYS A 449 -21.11 18.59 8.52
N LEU A 450 -21.37 17.29 8.33
CA LEU A 450 -21.68 16.70 7.02
C LEU A 450 -22.88 17.38 6.33
N LYS A 451 -23.92 17.74 7.11
CA LYS A 451 -25.14 18.40 6.59
C LYS A 451 -24.89 19.78 5.99
N GLN A 452 -23.74 20.39 6.26
CA GLN A 452 -23.40 21.73 5.80
C GLN A 452 -22.57 21.72 4.50
N VAL A 453 -22.06 20.56 4.08
CA VAL A 453 -21.10 20.41 2.97
C VAL A 453 -21.63 20.98 1.65
N ASP A 454 -22.91 20.75 1.35
CA ASP A 454 -23.59 21.21 0.13
C ASP A 454 -23.45 22.73 -0.07
N GLY A 455 -23.35 23.50 1.02
CA GLY A 455 -23.24 24.96 0.99
C GLY A 455 -21.83 25.51 0.80
N TRP A 456 -20.78 24.69 0.95
CA TRP A 456 -19.40 25.19 1.11
C TRP A 456 -18.66 25.53 -0.19
N LYS A 457 -19.12 25.07 -1.35
CA LYS A 457 -18.60 25.40 -2.71
C LYS A 457 -17.06 25.35 -2.83
N PHE A 458 -16.47 24.16 -2.70
CA PHE A 458 -15.02 23.98 -2.78
C PHE A 458 -14.48 23.97 -4.21
N LYS A 459 -13.57 24.90 -4.52
CA LYS A 459 -12.91 24.95 -5.83
C LYS A 459 -11.47 24.45 -5.79
N THR A 460 -10.82 24.56 -4.64
CA THR A 460 -9.38 24.31 -4.50
C THR A 460 -9.06 23.64 -3.16
N LEU A 461 -7.90 22.99 -3.06
CA LEU A 461 -7.41 22.47 -1.77
C LEU A 461 -7.18 23.60 -0.75
N MET A 462 -6.96 24.82 -1.22
CA MET A 462 -6.94 26.04 -0.41
C MET A 462 -8.26 26.23 0.34
N SER A 463 -9.39 26.16 -0.39
CA SER A 463 -10.72 26.30 0.21
C SER A 463 -11.04 25.16 1.18
N VAL A 464 -10.52 23.95 0.92
CA VAL A 464 -10.61 22.81 1.85
C VAL A 464 -9.88 23.14 3.16
N LYS A 465 -8.61 23.55 3.09
CA LYS A 465 -7.83 23.91 4.29
C LYS A 465 -8.47 25.05 5.08
N CYS A 466 -8.89 26.14 4.43
CA CYS A 466 -9.61 27.23 5.08
C CYS A 466 -10.85 26.73 5.81
N LYS A 467 -11.63 25.84 5.17
CA LYS A 467 -12.82 25.30 5.81
C LYS A 467 -12.50 24.36 6.97
N LEU A 468 -11.41 23.61 6.91
CA LEU A 468 -10.93 22.84 8.06
C LEU A 468 -10.60 23.77 9.24
N PHE A 469 -9.94 24.90 9.02
CA PHE A 469 -9.70 25.88 10.10
C PHE A 469 -10.97 26.47 10.70
N ASP A 470 -12.07 26.50 9.94
CA ASP A 470 -13.36 26.97 10.41
C ASP A 470 -14.07 25.91 11.29
N ILE A 471 -14.11 24.66 10.84
CA ILE A 471 -14.94 23.62 11.48
C ILE A 471 -14.24 22.78 12.56
N MET A 472 -12.90 22.74 12.56
CA MET A 472 -12.14 21.88 13.47
C MET A 472 -12.06 22.45 14.89
N ASP A 473 -11.66 21.62 15.86
CA ASP A 473 -11.29 22.09 17.18
C ASP A 473 -9.92 22.77 17.21
N THR A 474 -9.62 23.45 18.32
CA THR A 474 -8.37 24.19 18.51
C THR A 474 -7.12 23.32 18.33
N ARG A 475 -7.13 22.07 18.80
CA ARG A 475 -5.97 21.15 18.72
C ARG A 475 -5.66 20.80 17.26
N ASP A 476 -6.68 20.44 16.50
CA ASP A 476 -6.53 20.07 15.10
C ASP A 476 -6.17 21.28 14.23
N LYS A 477 -6.69 22.48 14.53
CA LYS A 477 -6.23 23.72 13.87
C LYS A 477 -4.72 23.94 14.05
N TRP A 478 -4.19 23.75 15.26
CA TRP A 478 -2.74 23.85 15.49
C TRP A 478 -1.95 22.78 14.73
N ASN A 479 -2.40 21.52 14.76
CA ASN A 479 -1.76 20.45 14.00
C ASN A 479 -1.70 20.79 12.50
N LEU A 480 -2.81 21.26 11.92
CA LEU A 480 -2.85 21.66 10.51
C LEU A 480 -1.89 22.82 10.20
N LEU A 481 -1.79 23.81 11.10
CA LEU A 481 -0.85 24.92 10.95
C LEU A 481 0.59 24.42 10.92
N PHE A 482 1.00 23.59 11.88
CA PHE A 482 2.37 23.09 11.95
C PHE A 482 2.73 22.18 10.77
N LEU A 483 1.79 21.32 10.35
CA LEU A 483 1.95 20.53 9.12
C LEU A 483 2.17 21.41 7.89
N SER A 484 1.54 22.59 7.87
CA SER A 484 1.64 23.56 6.79
C SER A 484 2.89 24.46 6.89
N ALA A 485 3.64 24.40 8.00
CA ALA A 485 4.76 25.30 8.30
C ALA A 485 6.14 24.64 8.20
N VAL A 486 6.25 23.40 7.72
CA VAL A 486 7.55 22.70 7.62
C VAL A 486 8.43 23.35 6.55
N ILE A 487 9.44 24.12 6.99
CA ILE A 487 10.27 25.03 6.16
C ILE A 487 11.37 24.30 5.37
N TYR A 488 11.69 23.05 5.71
CA TYR A 488 12.89 22.36 5.20
C TYR A 488 12.95 22.13 3.69
N PHE A 489 11.88 22.43 2.95
CA PHE A 489 11.84 22.33 1.50
C PHE A 489 11.28 23.62 0.90
N SER A 490 12.04 24.70 1.06
CA SER A 490 11.95 25.86 0.19
C SER A 490 12.16 25.40 -1.25
N ASN A 491 11.06 25.04 -1.94
CA ASN A 491 11.03 25.15 -3.39
C ASN A 491 11.47 26.59 -3.67
N GLY A 492 12.64 26.78 -4.29
CA GLY A 492 13.34 28.07 -4.38
C GLY A 492 12.59 29.14 -5.17
N VAL A 493 11.46 29.60 -4.67
CA VAL A 493 10.56 30.57 -5.31
C VAL A 493 10.00 31.51 -4.25
N ASP A 494 10.04 32.80 -4.58
CA ASP A 494 9.75 34.02 -3.81
C ASP A 494 8.31 34.16 -3.25
N VAL A 495 7.66 33.07 -2.85
CA VAL A 495 6.32 33.11 -2.26
C VAL A 495 6.45 33.14 -0.74
N LEU A 496 5.93 34.21 -0.12
CA LEU A 496 5.89 34.35 1.33
C LEU A 496 5.25 33.10 1.97
N PRO A 497 5.82 32.57 3.06
CA PRO A 497 5.29 31.41 3.75
C PRO A 497 3.84 31.70 4.16
N THR A 498 2.91 30.93 3.61
CA THR A 498 1.49 31.04 3.88
C THR A 498 0.97 29.67 4.28
N PHE A 499 0.07 29.62 5.27
CA PHE A 499 -0.46 28.36 5.84
C PHE A 499 -1.31 27.55 4.84
N CYS A 500 -1.75 28.19 3.76
CA CYS A 500 -2.78 27.65 2.89
C CYS A 500 -2.20 26.96 1.62
N PRO A 501 -1.29 27.56 0.83
CA PRO A 501 -0.75 26.91 -0.37
C PRO A 501 0.47 26.02 -0.10
N SER A 502 0.99 25.99 1.14
CA SER A 502 2.16 25.18 1.46
C SER A 502 1.90 23.68 1.24
N LYS A 503 2.90 23.03 0.64
CA LYS A 503 2.93 21.57 0.49
C LYS A 503 3.26 20.97 1.85
N ILE A 504 2.43 20.03 2.30
CA ILE A 504 2.69 19.28 3.53
C ILE A 504 3.67 18.15 3.18
N VAL A 505 4.76 18.05 3.95
CA VAL A 505 5.72 16.96 3.85
C VAL A 505 5.29 15.86 4.82
N TRP A 506 4.54 14.89 4.31
CA TRP A 506 3.94 13.84 5.12
C TRP A 506 4.97 12.92 5.77
N GLU A 507 6.16 12.80 5.17
CA GLU A 507 7.26 12.01 5.73
C GLU A 507 7.83 12.60 7.02
N ALA A 508 7.71 13.93 7.19
CA ALA A 508 8.17 14.69 8.36
C ALA A 508 7.01 15.11 9.26
N ALA A 509 5.78 14.69 8.96
CA ALA A 509 4.58 15.02 9.70
C ALA A 509 4.58 14.29 11.06
N VAL A 510 5.36 14.78 12.01
CA VAL A 510 5.22 14.40 13.41
C VAL A 510 4.07 15.22 14.00
N LEU A 511 3.22 14.62 14.83
CA LEU A 511 2.24 15.37 15.60
C LEU A 511 2.98 16.36 16.51
N TYR A 512 2.99 17.64 16.12
CA TYR A 512 3.71 18.69 16.84
C TYR A 512 3.04 19.01 18.19
N VAL A 513 1.72 18.88 18.26
CA VAL A 513 0.93 19.15 19.48
C VAL A 513 0.73 17.85 20.26
N THR A 514 1.68 17.54 21.12
CA THR A 514 1.58 16.45 22.09
C THR A 514 1.42 17.00 23.50
N ASP A 515 0.70 16.27 24.36
CA ASP A 515 0.52 16.64 25.76
C ASP A 515 1.84 16.62 26.56
N LYS A 516 2.90 16.05 25.97
CA LYS A 516 4.25 15.92 26.55
C LYS A 516 5.14 17.14 26.35
N LYS A 517 4.82 18.07 25.45
CA LYS A 517 5.62 19.28 25.22
C LYS A 517 4.81 20.51 25.60
N PRO A 518 5.19 21.26 26.66
CA PRO A 518 4.49 22.49 27.01
C PRO A 518 4.68 23.50 25.89
N CYS A 519 3.61 23.76 25.14
CA CYS A 519 3.55 24.82 24.15
C CYS A 519 2.81 26.03 24.73
N ASN A 520 3.26 27.24 24.38
CA ASN A 520 2.62 28.51 24.70
C ASN A 520 1.30 28.72 23.92
N LEU A 521 0.58 27.64 23.66
CA LEU A 521 -0.64 27.56 22.87
C LEU A 521 -1.77 27.09 23.77
N ARG A 522 -2.91 27.77 23.71
CA ARG A 522 -4.14 27.30 24.35
C ARG A 522 -4.70 26.15 23.51
N LEU A 523 -4.73 24.95 24.08
CA LEU A 523 -5.23 23.73 23.43
C LEU A 523 -6.68 23.42 23.84
N ASN A 524 -7.03 23.76 25.08
CA ASN A 524 -8.34 23.50 25.68
C ASN A 524 -9.09 24.83 25.81
N GLY A 525 -10.29 24.92 25.22
CA GLY A 525 -11.15 26.10 25.26
C GLY A 525 -11.84 26.35 23.93
N ASP A 526 -13.10 26.77 24.01
CA ASP A 526 -14.01 26.72 22.87
C ASP A 526 -13.72 27.71 21.74
N ASP A 527 -12.94 28.80 21.89
CA ASP A 527 -12.84 29.72 20.73
C ASP A 527 -11.71 30.77 20.62
N LEU A 528 -10.56 30.67 21.31
CA LEU A 528 -9.59 31.80 21.28
C LEU A 528 -8.15 31.48 20.88
N GLY A 529 -7.73 30.21 20.82
CA GLY A 529 -6.32 29.88 20.53
C GLY A 529 -5.89 30.25 19.11
N ILE A 530 -6.68 29.81 18.13
CA ILE A 530 -6.44 30.01 16.70
C ILE A 530 -7.78 30.14 15.98
N THR A 531 -7.97 31.26 15.29
CA THR A 531 -9.20 31.54 14.55
C THR A 531 -8.87 31.98 13.13
N LEU A 532 -9.63 31.46 12.16
CA LEU A 532 -9.58 31.95 10.79
C LEU A 532 -10.44 33.21 10.70
N ARG A 533 -9.85 34.30 10.21
CA ARG A 533 -10.54 35.56 9.98
C ARG A 533 -10.47 35.91 8.50
N GLN A 534 -11.49 36.60 8.02
CA GLN A 534 -11.51 37.17 6.69
C GLN A 534 -11.43 38.69 6.81
N ASN A 535 -10.43 39.28 6.17
CA ASN A 535 -10.41 40.71 5.94
C ASN A 535 -11.21 40.97 4.66
N HIS A 536 -12.40 41.56 4.79
CA HIS A 536 -13.28 41.82 3.65
C HIS A 536 -12.72 42.89 2.70
N ASP A 537 -11.98 43.86 3.21
CA ASP A 537 -11.41 44.95 2.41
C ASP A 537 -10.28 44.46 1.52
N LEU A 538 -9.47 43.54 2.03
CA LEU A 538 -8.34 42.95 1.29
C LEU A 538 -8.72 41.66 0.57
N HIS A 539 -9.90 41.10 0.83
CA HIS A 539 -10.30 39.76 0.41
C HIS A 539 -9.28 38.67 0.80
N LEU A 540 -8.61 38.84 1.95
CA LEU A 540 -7.58 37.93 2.45
C LEU A 540 -8.06 37.15 3.67
N TYR A 541 -7.66 35.89 3.74
CA TYR A 541 -7.76 35.08 4.95
C TYR A 541 -6.49 35.24 5.77
N TYR A 542 -6.65 35.45 7.08
CA TYR A 542 -5.54 35.44 8.02
C TYR A 542 -5.89 34.59 9.25
N LEU A 543 -4.87 34.00 9.86
CA LEU A 543 -5.03 33.31 11.12
C LEU A 543 -4.70 34.27 12.25
N GLN A 544 -5.63 34.42 13.19
CA GLN A 544 -5.43 35.16 14.42
C GLN A 544 -5.09 34.16 15.53
N PHE A 545 -3.97 34.40 16.20
CA PHE A 545 -3.45 33.54 17.26
C PHE A 545 -3.48 34.26 18.61
N THR A 546 -3.88 33.55 19.67
CA THR A 546 -3.78 34.05 21.05
C THR A 546 -2.90 33.09 21.87
N PRO A 547 -1.66 33.49 22.23
CA PRO A 547 -0.80 32.66 23.06
C PRO A 547 -1.35 32.52 24.49
N LYS A 548 -0.80 31.59 25.27
CA LYS A 548 -1.11 31.50 26.71
C LYS A 548 -0.55 32.71 27.46
N GLU A 549 0.71 33.03 27.19
CA GLU A 549 1.51 34.07 27.83
C GLU A 549 2.28 34.85 26.76
N TYR A 550 2.60 36.12 27.05
CA TYR A 550 3.51 36.92 26.24
C TYR A 550 4.84 37.03 26.98
N TYR A 551 5.93 36.63 26.33
CA TYR A 551 7.27 36.81 26.87
C TYR A 551 7.87 38.08 26.27
N ALA A 552 8.23 39.04 27.11
CA ALA A 552 9.07 40.16 26.71
C ALA A 552 10.51 39.79 27.02
N GLN A 553 11.34 39.71 25.98
CA GLN A 553 12.78 39.63 26.18
C GLN A 553 13.25 41.03 26.57
N LEU A 554 13.52 41.24 27.86
CA LEU A 554 14.18 42.46 28.32
C LEU A 554 15.58 42.47 27.69
N HIS A 555 15.79 43.38 26.74
CA HIS A 555 17.06 43.59 26.05
C HIS A 555 18.04 44.40 26.89
#